data_AF-A0A7I7MLV3-F1
#
_entry.id   AF-A0A7I7MLV3-F1
#
_cell.length_a   1.000
_cell.length_b   1.000
_cell.length_c   1.000
_cell.angle_alpha   90.00
_cell.angle_beta   90.00
_cell.angle_gamma   90.00
#
_symmetry.space_group_name_H-M   'P 1'
#
loop_
_entity.id
_entity.type
_entity.pdbx_description
1 polymer ?
#
loop_
_entity_poly.entity_id
_entity_poly.type
_entity_poly.pdbx_seq_one_letter_code
_entity_poly.pdbx_strand_id
1 'polypeptide(L)'
;MTHVLVLLLALLIGVVAGLRSVTAPAVVCWAAFLGWINLHGTWAAWVGTAVAVGILTVLAVAELVHDKLPGTPARTATPAFAFRIITGGFAGAVVGTAWGYPWGGLGAGVVGAVLGTVGGYQARRWLVAKNGGRDLPIALLEDSVAVLGGFAIVATAAAL
;
A
#
# COMPACT_ATOMS: atom_id res chain seq x y z
N MET A 1 17.84 11.61 5.69
CA MET A 1 17.80 10.34 4.93
C MET A 1 18.56 10.41 3.61
N THR A 2 19.19 9.30 3.18
CA THR A 2 19.77 9.19 1.82
C THR A 2 18.68 8.94 0.77
N HIS A 3 18.84 9.49 -0.44
CA HIS A 3 17.90 9.31 -1.55
C HIS A 3 17.54 7.84 -1.82
N VAL A 4 18.54 6.94 -1.83
CA VAL A 4 18.35 5.50 -2.07
C VAL A 4 17.39 4.85 -1.06
N LEU A 5 17.52 5.22 0.22
CA LEU A 5 16.67 4.69 1.28
C LEU A 5 15.21 5.16 1.12
N VAL A 6 15.00 6.42 0.75
CA VAL A 6 13.65 6.96 0.48
C VAL A 6 13.00 6.23 -0.69
N LEU A 7 13.75 5.98 -1.77
CA LEU A 7 13.28 5.18 -2.90
C LEU A 7 12.95 3.74 -2.50
N LEU A 8 13.76 3.14 -1.63
CA LEU A 8 13.49 1.79 -1.13
C LEU A 8 12.18 1.75 -0.31
N LEU A 9 11.98 2.69 0.61
CA LEU A 9 10.75 2.79 1.41
C LEU A 9 9.52 3.04 0.51
N ALA A 10 9.66 3.92 -0.49
CA ALA A 10 8.62 4.18 -1.48
C ALA A 10 8.33 2.96 -2.36
N LEU A 11 9.34 2.17 -2.71
CA LEU A 11 9.15 0.91 -3.43
C LEU A 11 8.41 -0.11 -2.57
N LEU A 12 8.81 -0.26 -1.30
CA LEU A 12 8.19 -1.21 -0.38
C LEU A 12 6.73 -0.84 -0.10
N ILE A 13 6.39 0.44 0.09
CA ILE A 13 4.99 0.86 0.26
C ILE A 13 4.20 0.65 -1.04
N GLY A 14 4.85 0.81 -2.21
CA GLY A 14 4.31 0.41 -3.50
C GLY A 14 3.96 -1.07 -3.54
N VAL A 15 4.85 -1.96 -3.08
CA VAL A 15 4.59 -3.41 -3.00
C VAL A 15 3.36 -3.69 -2.14
N VAL A 16 3.21 -3.01 -1.00
CA VAL A 16 2.01 -3.11 -0.15
C VAL A 16 0.76 -2.69 -0.93
N ALA A 17 0.82 -1.61 -1.71
CA ALA A 17 -0.30 -1.19 -2.57
C ALA A 17 -0.64 -2.22 -3.66
N GLY A 18 0.37 -2.91 -4.19
CA GLY A 18 0.23 -3.98 -5.16
C GLY A 18 -0.45 -5.23 -4.59
N LEU A 19 -0.23 -5.51 -3.31
CA LEU A 19 -0.95 -6.56 -2.58
C LEU A 19 -2.38 -6.11 -2.25
N ARG A 20 -2.53 -4.89 -1.70
CA ARG A 20 -3.81 -4.25 -1.41
C ARG A 20 -3.84 -2.76 -1.67
N SER A 21 -4.77 -2.38 -2.54
CA SER A 21 -4.83 -1.09 -3.20
C SER A 21 -5.06 0.07 -2.24
N VAL A 22 -5.95 -0.09 -1.24
CA VAL A 22 -6.32 0.98 -0.31
C VAL A 22 -5.49 0.95 0.98
N THR A 23 -4.83 -0.18 1.26
CA THR A 23 -4.05 -0.35 2.50
C THR A 23 -2.84 0.59 2.54
N ALA A 24 -2.07 0.69 1.45
CA ALA A 24 -0.91 1.59 1.39
C ALA A 24 -1.23 3.07 1.65
N PRO A 25 -2.20 3.71 0.96
CA PRO A 25 -2.53 5.11 1.24
C PRO A 25 -3.13 5.30 2.64
N ALA A 26 -3.89 4.33 3.18
CA ALA A 26 -4.39 4.40 4.55
C ALA A 26 -3.26 4.42 5.59
N VAL A 27 -2.26 3.55 5.43
CA VAL A 27 -1.08 3.51 6.31
C VAL A 27 -0.29 4.82 6.25
N VAL A 28 -0.09 5.38 5.06
CA VAL A 28 0.63 6.65 4.90
C VAL A 28 -0.16 7.82 5.53
N CYS A 29 -1.48 7.84 5.43
CA CYS A 29 -2.34 8.78 6.16
C CYS A 29 -2.16 8.66 7.68
N TRP A 30 -2.18 7.44 8.21
CA TRP A 30 -1.95 7.21 9.64
C TRP A 30 -0.59 7.70 10.09
N ALA A 31 0.46 7.45 9.33
CA ALA A 31 1.79 7.94 9.66
C ALA A 31 1.88 9.47 9.64
N ALA A 32 1.28 10.13 8.64
CA ALA A 32 1.22 11.58 8.60
C ALA A 32 0.43 12.15 9.79
N PHE A 33 -0.70 11.53 10.15
CA PHE A 33 -1.55 11.94 11.26
C PHE A 33 -0.89 11.75 12.63
N LEU A 34 -0.14 10.65 12.82
CA LEU A 34 0.63 10.38 14.02
C LEU A 34 1.92 11.21 14.11
N GLY A 35 2.21 12.06 13.12
CA GLY A 35 3.40 12.90 13.08
C GLY A 35 4.70 12.14 12.78
N TRP A 36 4.61 10.91 12.27
CA TRP A 36 5.76 10.07 11.92
C TRP A 36 6.50 10.58 10.69
N ILE A 37 5.77 11.20 9.76
CA ILE A 37 6.32 11.84 8.57
C ILE A 37 5.86 13.30 8.53
N ASN A 38 6.79 14.22 8.28
CA ASN A 38 6.46 15.63 8.21
C ASN A 38 6.08 16.01 6.78
N LEU A 39 4.81 16.38 6.59
CA LEU A 39 4.26 16.84 5.30
C LEU A 39 3.85 18.33 5.36
N HIS A 40 4.19 19.04 6.43
CA HIS A 40 3.76 20.43 6.61
C HIS A 40 4.35 21.34 5.53
N GLY A 41 3.53 22.24 4.97
CA GLY A 41 3.94 23.13 3.89
C GLY A 41 4.14 22.45 2.53
N THR A 42 3.76 21.18 2.39
CA THR A 42 3.83 20.43 1.13
C THR A 42 2.46 20.23 0.50
N TRP A 43 2.43 19.80 -0.76
CA TRP A 43 1.20 19.44 -1.48
C TRP A 43 0.40 18.31 -0.79
N ALA A 44 1.08 17.48 0.02
CA ALA A 44 0.52 16.32 0.71
C ALA A 44 0.12 16.61 2.17
N ALA A 45 0.12 17.86 2.61
CA ALA A 45 -0.22 18.22 4.00
C ALA A 45 -1.61 17.73 4.44
N TRP A 46 -2.56 17.66 3.51
CA TRP A 46 -3.93 17.20 3.76
C TRP A 46 -4.03 15.69 4.09
N VAL A 47 -3.01 14.90 3.72
CA VAL A 47 -2.96 13.45 3.94
C VAL A 47 -2.94 13.11 5.43
N GLY A 48 -2.36 13.98 6.27
CA GLY A 48 -2.33 13.83 7.72
C GLY A 48 -3.58 14.33 8.45
N THR A 49 -4.69 14.59 7.77
CA THR A 49 -5.93 15.08 8.44
C THR A 49 -6.80 13.93 8.95
N ALA A 50 -7.52 14.16 10.06
CA ALA A 50 -8.45 13.18 10.63
C ALA A 50 -9.51 12.69 9.62
N VAL A 51 -9.93 13.58 8.70
CA VAL A 51 -10.88 13.26 7.63
C VAL A 51 -10.26 12.28 6.63
N ALA A 52 -9.04 12.53 6.15
CA ALA A 52 -8.35 11.64 5.22
C ALA A 52 -8.10 10.25 5.83
N VAL A 53 -7.64 10.22 7.08
CA VAL A 53 -7.46 8.98 7.85
C VAL A 53 -8.77 8.22 7.99
N GLY A 54 -9.85 8.89 8.38
CA GLY A 54 -11.17 8.27 8.55
C GLY A 54 -11.69 7.66 7.25
N ILE A 55 -11.68 8.43 6.16
CA ILE A 55 -12.16 7.96 4.85
C ILE A 55 -11.34 6.77 4.35
N LEU A 56 -10.00 6.87 4.34
CA LEU A 56 -9.17 5.78 3.83
C LEU A 56 -9.18 4.54 4.73
N THR A 57 -9.35 4.71 6.04
CA THR A 57 -9.52 3.55 6.93
C THR A 57 -10.83 2.83 6.62
N VAL A 58 -11.94 3.55 6.45
CA VAL A 58 -13.23 2.96 6.05
C VAL A 58 -13.12 2.26 4.70
N LEU A 59 -12.47 2.90 3.71
CA LEU A 59 -12.27 2.29 2.39
C LEU A 59 -11.35 1.05 2.46
N ALA A 60 -10.32 1.04 3.29
CA ALA A 60 -9.45 -0.12 3.49
C ALA A 60 -10.19 -1.29 4.15
N VAL A 61 -11.05 -1.00 5.13
CA VAL A 61 -11.94 -2.00 5.75
C VAL A 61 -12.95 -2.52 4.73
N ALA A 62 -13.51 -1.65 3.88
CA ALA A 62 -14.43 -2.07 2.82
C ALA A 62 -13.73 -2.96 1.77
N GLU A 63 -12.47 -2.68 1.41
CA GLU A 63 -11.64 -3.54 0.54
C GLU A 63 -11.44 -4.92 1.19
N LEU A 64 -11.11 -4.97 2.49
CA LEU A 64 -11.00 -6.19 3.30
C LEU A 64 -12.28 -7.05 3.26
N VAL A 65 -13.43 -6.43 3.46
CA VAL A 65 -14.72 -7.13 3.51
C VAL A 65 -15.13 -7.64 2.12
N HIS A 66 -14.98 -6.81 1.08
CA HIS A 66 -15.30 -7.19 -0.29
C HIS A 66 -14.42 -8.34 -0.81
N ASP A 67 -13.18 -8.44 -0.36
CA ASP A 67 -12.27 -9.53 -0.74
C ASP A 67 -12.69 -10.90 -0.20
N LYS A 68 -13.52 -10.96 0.85
CA LYS A 68 -13.98 -12.22 1.46
C LYS A 68 -15.39 -12.65 1.04
N LEU A 69 -16.13 -11.81 0.31
CA LEU A 69 -17.51 -12.10 -0.10
C LEU A 69 -17.54 -13.01 -1.35
N PRO A 70 -18.28 -14.15 -1.32
CA PRO A 70 -18.44 -15.00 -2.49
C PRO A 70 -19.41 -14.34 -3.47
N GLY A 71 -18.94 -14.02 -4.68
CA GLY A 71 -19.81 -13.53 -5.76
C GLY A 71 -19.38 -12.26 -6.48
N THR A 72 -18.11 -11.89 -6.47
CA THR A 72 -17.62 -10.81 -7.33
C THR A 72 -17.61 -11.28 -8.80
N PRO A 73 -18.41 -10.66 -9.69
CA PRO A 73 -18.46 -11.05 -11.09
C PRO A 73 -17.09 -10.80 -11.73
N ALA A 74 -16.72 -11.62 -12.72
CA ALA A 74 -15.50 -11.44 -13.51
C ALA A 74 -15.56 -10.08 -14.23
N ARG A 75 -15.02 -9.04 -13.59
CA ARG A 75 -14.99 -7.68 -14.12
C ARG A 75 -13.55 -7.25 -14.17
N THR A 76 -12.98 -7.52 -15.35
CA THR A 76 -11.75 -6.94 -15.89
C THR A 76 -10.60 -6.90 -14.87
N ALA A 77 -9.61 -7.78 -15.01
CA ALA A 77 -8.41 -7.72 -14.18
C ALA A 77 -7.64 -6.37 -14.29
N THR A 78 -8.00 -5.53 -15.27
CA THR A 78 -7.34 -4.27 -15.64
C THR A 78 -7.62 -3.07 -14.73
N PRO A 79 -8.87 -2.73 -14.31
CA PRO A 79 -9.14 -1.56 -13.49
C PRO A 79 -8.60 -1.72 -12.06
N ALA A 80 -8.65 -2.91 -11.48
CA ALA A 80 -8.05 -3.18 -10.17
C ALA A 80 -6.52 -3.00 -10.20
N PHE A 81 -5.87 -3.47 -11.28
CA PHE A 81 -4.43 -3.27 -11.47
C PHE A 81 -4.05 -1.80 -11.65
N ALA A 82 -4.80 -1.07 -12.49
CA ALA A 82 -4.60 0.37 -12.66
C ALA A 82 -4.78 1.13 -11.34
N PHE A 83 -5.79 0.77 -10.57
CA PHE A 83 -6.04 1.37 -9.27
C PHE A 83 -4.87 1.14 -8.30
N ARG A 84 -4.30 -0.07 -8.24
CA ARG A 84 -3.10 -0.38 -7.44
C ARG A 84 -1.88 0.44 -7.84
N ILE A 85 -1.67 0.64 -9.14
CA ILE A 85 -0.58 1.49 -9.64
C ILE A 85 -0.77 2.93 -9.18
N ILE A 86 -1.99 3.46 -9.31
CA ILE A 86 -2.31 4.84 -8.92
C ILE A 86 -2.11 5.01 -7.41
N THR A 87 -2.66 4.11 -6.59
CA THR A 87 -2.56 4.23 -5.13
C THR A 87 -1.14 3.97 -4.62
N GLY A 88 -0.39 3.06 -5.25
CA GLY A 88 1.01 2.81 -4.93
C GLY A 88 1.93 3.96 -5.32
N GLY A 89 1.73 4.54 -6.50
CA GLY A 89 2.42 5.76 -6.92
C GLY A 89 2.10 6.94 -6.00
N PHE A 90 0.84 7.11 -5.61
CA PHE A 90 0.43 8.13 -4.64
C PHE A 90 1.10 7.93 -3.27
N ALA A 91 1.02 6.72 -2.69
CA ALA A 91 1.63 6.41 -1.41
C ALA A 91 3.16 6.62 -1.44
N GLY A 92 3.83 6.17 -2.51
CA GLY A 92 5.26 6.40 -2.72
C GLY A 92 5.61 7.88 -2.86
N ALA A 93 4.79 8.67 -3.57
CA ALA A 93 4.99 10.11 -3.71
C ALA A 93 4.87 10.85 -2.37
N VAL A 94 3.92 10.46 -1.52
CA VAL A 94 3.75 11.05 -0.19
C VAL A 94 4.94 10.71 0.72
N VAL A 95 5.37 9.45 0.75
CA VAL A 95 6.57 9.04 1.51
C VAL A 95 7.82 9.78 1.00
N GLY A 96 7.97 9.92 -0.32
CA GLY A 96 9.06 10.68 -0.92
C GLY A 96 9.00 12.18 -0.59
N THR A 97 7.81 12.75 -0.48
CA THR A 97 7.60 14.17 -0.16
C THR A 97 8.13 14.53 1.22
N ALA A 98 8.01 13.63 2.21
CA ALA A 98 8.53 13.84 3.56
C ALA A 98 10.05 14.10 3.60
N TRP A 99 10.79 13.65 2.58
CA TRP A 99 12.23 13.79 2.47
C TRP A 99 12.70 14.55 1.22
N GLY A 100 11.77 15.24 0.52
CA GLY A 100 12.10 16.09 -0.63
C GLY A 100 12.28 15.37 -1.99
N TYR A 101 11.87 14.10 -2.11
CA TYR A 101 11.98 13.31 -3.33
C TYR A 101 10.62 12.80 -3.85
N PRO A 102 9.64 13.68 -4.12
CA PRO A 102 8.28 13.28 -4.47
C PRO A 102 8.22 12.46 -5.78
N TRP A 103 8.98 12.86 -6.80
CA TRP A 103 8.98 12.19 -8.12
C TRP A 103 9.71 10.85 -8.11
N GLY A 104 10.82 10.77 -7.38
CA GLY A 104 11.53 9.52 -7.16
C GLY A 104 10.65 8.53 -6.38
N GLY A 105 10.00 9.01 -5.32
CA GLY A 105 9.05 8.23 -4.53
C GLY A 105 7.84 7.76 -5.35
N LEU A 106 7.29 8.60 -6.21
CA LEU A 106 6.22 8.22 -7.14
C LEU A 106 6.65 7.07 -8.04
N GLY A 107 7.79 7.21 -8.72
CA GLY A 107 8.31 6.19 -9.62
C GLY A 107 8.58 4.86 -8.90
N ALA A 108 9.22 4.93 -7.74
CA ALA A 108 9.48 3.76 -6.90
C ALA A 108 8.18 3.09 -6.44
N GLY A 109 7.17 3.87 -6.03
CA GLY A 109 5.86 3.37 -5.62
C GLY A 109 5.10 2.67 -6.75
N VAL A 110 5.15 3.22 -7.98
CA VAL A 110 4.59 2.58 -9.17
C VAL A 110 5.27 1.23 -9.45
N VAL A 111 6.60 1.20 -9.46
CA VAL A 111 7.36 -0.04 -9.68
C VAL A 111 7.03 -1.07 -8.60
N GLY A 112 7.00 -0.64 -7.33
CA GLY A 112 6.59 -1.45 -6.20
C GLY A 112 5.19 -2.05 -6.39
N ALA A 113 4.21 -1.26 -6.82
CA ALA A 113 2.84 -1.72 -7.03
C ALA A 113 2.73 -2.81 -8.10
N VAL A 114 3.49 -2.66 -9.20
CA VAL A 114 3.58 -3.69 -10.24
C VAL A 114 4.19 -4.97 -9.68
N LEU A 115 5.33 -4.86 -8.98
CA LEU A 115 6.01 -6.00 -8.37
C LEU A 115 5.13 -6.71 -7.33
N GLY A 116 4.45 -5.96 -6.46
CA GLY A 116 3.54 -6.50 -5.45
C GLY A 116 2.34 -7.20 -6.06
N THR A 117 1.78 -6.67 -7.16
CA THR A 117 0.64 -7.31 -7.82
C THR A 117 1.02 -8.62 -8.51
N VAL A 118 2.10 -8.59 -9.31
CA VAL A 118 2.55 -9.79 -10.04
C VAL A 118 3.12 -10.84 -9.08
N GLY A 119 3.93 -10.41 -8.12
CA GLY A 119 4.53 -11.28 -7.11
C GLY A 119 3.49 -11.88 -6.17
N GLY A 120 2.55 -11.07 -5.68
CA GLY A 120 1.44 -11.53 -4.82
C GLY A 120 0.56 -12.56 -5.52
N TYR A 121 0.19 -12.31 -6.78
CA TYR A 121 -0.60 -13.26 -7.57
C TYR A 121 0.11 -14.62 -7.75
N GLN A 122 1.40 -14.61 -8.07
CA GLN A 122 2.16 -15.86 -8.22
C GLN A 122 2.34 -16.59 -6.88
N ALA A 123 2.67 -15.86 -5.81
CA ALA A 123 2.82 -16.44 -4.48
C ALA A 123 1.51 -17.08 -4.00
N ARG A 124 0.38 -16.39 -4.16
CA ARG A 124 -0.95 -16.89 -3.82
C ARG A 124 -1.27 -18.16 -4.59
N ARG A 125 -1.08 -18.16 -5.91
CA ARG A 125 -1.34 -19.34 -6.75
C ARG A 125 -0.51 -20.56 -6.32
N TRP A 126 0.77 -20.35 -5.99
CA TRP A 126 1.65 -21.41 -5.51
C TRP A 126 1.27 -21.92 -4.11
N LEU A 127 0.95 -21.01 -3.19
CA LEU A 127 0.51 -21.35 -1.83
C LEU A 127 -0.82 -22.11 -1.84
N VAL A 128 -1.79 -21.67 -2.64
CA VAL A 128 -3.12 -22.32 -2.74
C VAL A 128 -2.98 -23.74 -3.32
N ALA A 129 -2.11 -23.92 -4.31
CA ALA A 129 -1.80 -25.23 -4.87
C ALA A 129 -1.18 -26.17 -3.82
N LYS A 130 -0.32 -25.65 -2.93
CA LYS A 130 0.27 -26.42 -1.83
C LYS A 130 -0.70 -26.68 -0.67
N ASN A 131 -1.66 -25.79 -0.43
CA ASN A 131 -2.57 -25.84 0.71
C ASN A 131 -3.89 -26.60 0.41
N GLY A 132 -3.89 -27.46 -0.61
CA GLY A 132 -5.05 -28.27 -0.99
C GLY A 132 -6.26 -27.46 -1.45
N GLY A 133 -6.06 -26.27 -2.03
CA GLY A 133 -7.14 -25.43 -2.55
C GLY A 133 -7.85 -24.54 -1.53
N ARG A 134 -7.38 -24.47 -0.29
CA ARG A 134 -7.95 -23.60 0.76
C ARG A 134 -7.41 -22.17 0.62
N ASP A 135 -8.18 -21.29 -0.02
CA ASP A 135 -7.78 -19.90 -0.33
C ASP A 135 -7.87 -18.94 0.89
N LEU A 136 -8.82 -19.18 1.78
CA LEU A 136 -9.13 -18.31 2.93
C LEU A 136 -7.94 -18.07 3.90
N PRO A 137 -7.18 -19.09 4.33
CA PRO A 137 -6.04 -18.90 5.24
C PRO A 137 -4.89 -18.11 4.60
N ILE A 138 -4.67 -18.31 3.30
CA ILE A 138 -3.60 -17.65 2.55
C ILE A 138 -3.94 -16.17 2.34
N ALA A 139 -5.20 -15.89 2.00
CA ALA A 139 -5.69 -14.53 1.89
C ALA A 139 -5.56 -13.76 3.22
N LEU A 140 -5.86 -14.38 4.38
CA LEU A 140 -5.68 -13.72 5.68
C LEU A 140 -4.21 -13.43 6.02
N LEU A 141 -3.30 -14.31 5.59
CA LEU A 141 -1.86 -14.12 5.78
C LEU A 141 -1.35 -12.95 4.92
N GLU A 142 -1.77 -12.91 3.65
CA GLU A 142 -1.47 -11.81 2.72
C GLU A 142 -1.92 -10.45 3.28
N ASP A 143 -3.13 -10.40 3.82
CA ASP A 143 -3.71 -9.21 4.45
C ASP A 143 -2.88 -8.75 5.64
N SER A 144 -2.47 -9.69 6.48
CA SER A 144 -1.66 -9.41 7.67
C SER A 144 -0.27 -8.87 7.28
N VAL A 145 0.36 -9.45 6.25
CA VAL A 145 1.65 -8.98 5.73
C VAL A 145 1.52 -7.58 5.13
N ALA A 146 0.46 -7.31 4.38
CA ALA A 146 0.24 -5.98 3.79
C ALA A 146 0.07 -4.90 4.86
N VAL A 147 -0.76 -5.16 5.88
CA VAL A 147 -1.03 -4.20 6.96
C VAL A 147 0.20 -4.02 7.85
N LEU A 148 0.73 -5.12 8.42
CA LEU A 148 1.88 -5.05 9.34
C LEU A 148 3.14 -4.57 8.62
N GLY A 149 3.37 -5.02 7.40
CA GLY A 149 4.48 -4.57 6.57
C GLY A 149 4.38 -3.08 6.24
N GLY A 150 3.18 -2.60 5.87
CA GLY A 150 2.93 -1.18 5.66
C GLY A 150 3.30 -0.33 6.88
N PHE A 151 2.75 -0.67 8.05
CA PHE A 151 3.07 0.05 9.28
C PHE A 151 4.55 -0.03 9.66
N ALA A 152 5.20 -1.18 9.48
CA ALA A 152 6.63 -1.33 9.74
C ALA A 152 7.49 -0.45 8.82
N ILE A 153 7.13 -0.35 7.54
CA ILE A 153 7.83 0.52 6.57
C ILE A 153 7.75 1.97 7.02
N VAL A 154 6.56 2.47 7.36
CA VAL A 154 6.42 3.89 7.72
C VAL A 154 6.92 4.18 9.13
N ALA A 155 6.86 3.22 10.06
CA ALA A 155 7.54 3.34 11.35
C ALA A 155 9.06 3.42 11.18
N THR A 156 9.63 2.64 10.25
CA THR A 156 11.06 2.72 9.90
C THR A 156 11.40 4.07 9.30
N ALA A 157 10.52 4.64 8.47
CA ALA A 157 10.68 5.99 7.93
C ALA A 157 10.69 7.08 9.02
N ALA A 158 9.99 6.84 10.13
CA ALA A 158 9.93 7.76 11.28
C ALA A 158 11.15 7.65 12.22
N ALA A 159 11.76 6.47 12.29
CA ALA A 159 12.85 6.16 13.21
C ALA A 159 14.25 6.58 12.71
N LEU A 160 14.33 7.12 11.49
CA LEU A 160 15.56 7.38 10.74
C LEU A 160 15.63 8.85 10.27
#